data_AF-A0A7V9EZE1-F1
#
_entry.id   AF-A0A7V9EZE1-F1
#
_cell.length_a   1.000
_cell.length_b   1.000
_cell.length_c   1.000
_cell.angle_alpha   90.00
_cell.angle_beta   90.00
_cell.angle_gamma   90.00
#
_symmetry.space_group_name_H-M   'P 1'
#
loop_
_entity.id
_entity.type
_entity.pdbx_description
1 polymer ?
#
loop_
_entity_poly.entity_id
_entity_poly.type
_entity_poly.pdbx_seq_one_letter_code
_entity_poly.pdbx_strand_id
1 'polypeptide(L)'
;MAVRVRCITDPACVWSWAVEPGVRALMVEFGDELEWTFVMGGLARELGPEGMVRQWLDASGESGMPTDPRVWFEGPIRSSYPACMAVKAAQEQGPAAAAGYLRALREGIVALRLKLDTTEALVEAARGAHLDPE
;
A
#
# COMPACT_ATOMS: atom_id res chain seq x y z
N MET A 1 -6.71 26.94 9.88
CA MET A 1 -6.52 26.37 8.52
C MET A 1 -5.76 25.08 8.70
N ALA A 2 -6.23 23.97 8.13
CA ALA A 2 -5.53 22.70 8.19
C ALA A 2 -4.20 22.76 7.42
N VAL A 3 -3.18 22.07 7.92
CA VAL A 3 -1.90 21.88 7.22
C VAL A 3 -2.07 20.75 6.22
N ARG A 4 -1.73 21.02 4.95
CA ARG A 4 -1.84 20.00 3.89
C ARG A 4 -0.63 19.08 3.89
N VAL A 5 -0.88 17.78 4.00
CA VAL A 5 0.15 16.74 3.97
C VAL A 5 0.00 15.91 2.70
N ARG A 6 1.06 15.88 1.89
CA ARG A 6 1.13 15.01 0.71
C ARG A 6 2.03 13.83 1.05
N CYS A 7 1.43 12.67 1.26
CA CYS A 7 2.15 11.42 1.53
C CYS A 7 2.38 10.69 0.20
N ILE A 8 3.62 10.74 -0.31
CA ILE A 8 4.01 9.96 -1.49
C ILE A 8 4.30 8.54 -1.04
N THR A 9 3.59 7.58 -1.64
CA THR A 9 3.62 6.21 -1.17
C THR A 9 3.25 5.21 -2.27
N ASP A 10 3.46 3.93 -2.03
CA ASP A 10 3.15 2.85 -2.96
C ASP A 10 2.69 1.60 -2.20
N PRO A 11 1.66 0.86 -2.68
CA PRO A 11 1.17 -0.35 -2.02
C PRO A 11 2.21 -1.46 -1.85
N ALA A 12 3.17 -1.58 -2.76
CA ALA A 12 4.21 -2.61 -2.76
C ALA A 12 5.54 -2.13 -2.12
N CYS A 13 5.60 -0.88 -1.65
CA CYS A 13 6.79 -0.35 -0.99
C CYS A 13 6.81 -0.75 0.49
N VAL A 14 7.75 -1.62 0.87
CA VAL A 14 7.89 -2.07 2.26
C VAL A 14 8.21 -0.93 3.22
N TRP A 15 8.93 0.10 2.79
CA TRP A 15 9.18 1.28 3.63
C TRP A 15 7.94 2.16 3.81
N SER A 16 7.05 2.20 2.83
CA SER A 16 5.73 2.83 2.99
C SER A 16 4.88 2.08 4.02
N TRP A 17 4.99 0.74 4.06
CA TRP A 17 4.37 -0.08 5.09
C TRP A 17 5.03 0.12 6.46
N ALA A 18 6.37 0.18 6.52
CA ALA A 18 7.14 0.40 7.74
C ALA A 18 6.74 1.68 8.49
N VAL A 19 6.44 2.77 7.76
CA VAL A 19 6.07 4.07 8.34
C VAL A 19 4.56 4.24 8.60
N GLU A 20 3.74 3.28 8.17
CA GLU A 20 2.28 3.33 8.31
C GLU A 20 1.80 3.60 9.75
N PRO A 21 2.37 3.00 10.82
CA PRO A 21 1.98 3.32 12.20
C PRO A 21 2.19 4.79 12.54
N GLY A 22 3.32 5.38 12.13
CA GLY A 22 3.63 6.78 12.38
C GLY A 22 2.67 7.71 11.63
N VAL A 23 2.37 7.40 10.36
CA VAL A 23 1.37 8.15 9.58
C VAL A 23 0.00 8.11 10.26
N ARG A 24 -0.45 6.93 10.71
CA ARG A 24 -1.74 6.79 11.39
C ARG A 24 -1.77 7.47 12.76
N ALA A 25 -0.67 7.44 13.51
CA ALA A 25 -0.54 8.18 14.76
C ALA A 25 -0.75 9.68 14.51
N LEU A 26 -0.09 10.26 13.49
CA LEU A 26 -0.29 11.66 13.12
C LEU A 26 -1.74 11.96 12.70
N MET A 27 -2.38 11.06 11.95
CA MET A 27 -3.79 11.22 11.57
C MET A 27 -4.72 11.24 12.78
N VAL A 28 -4.44 10.42 13.80
CA VAL A 28 -5.26 10.34 15.03
C VAL A 28 -4.98 11.52 15.95
N GLU A 29 -3.70 11.84 16.17
CA GLU A 29 -3.27 12.88 17.12
C GLU A 29 -3.70 14.28 16.68
N PHE A 30 -3.60 14.57 15.38
CA PHE A 30 -3.87 15.90 14.84
C PHE A 30 -5.23 16.02 14.14
N GLY A 31 -5.90 14.91 13.83
CA GLY A 31 -7.26 14.91 13.27
C GLY A 31 -7.43 15.91 12.12
N ASP A 32 -8.41 16.81 12.28
CA ASP A 32 -8.79 17.82 11.28
C ASP A 32 -7.76 18.97 11.13
N GLU A 33 -6.72 19.01 11.96
CA GLU A 33 -5.60 19.95 11.77
C GLU A 33 -4.72 19.56 10.59
N LEU A 34 -4.76 18.29 10.14
CA LEU A 34 -4.03 17.79 8.97
C LEU A 34 -4.98 17.34 7.85
N GLU A 35 -4.78 17.88 6.65
CA GLU A 35 -5.48 17.44 5.45
C GLU A 35 -4.57 16.51 4.62
N TRP A 36 -4.88 15.22 4.62
CA TRP A 36 -4.04 14.19 3.99
C TRP A 36 -4.40 13.96 2.52
N THR A 37 -3.38 13.88 1.68
CA THR A 37 -3.49 13.40 0.30
C THR A 37 -2.46 12.31 0.05
N PHE A 38 -2.92 11.09 -0.21
CA PHE A 38 -2.06 9.98 -0.62
C PHE A 38 -1.78 10.03 -2.12
N VAL A 39 -0.51 10.19 -2.46
CA VAL A 39 -0.02 10.27 -3.84
C VAL A 39 0.66 8.95 -4.17
N MET A 40 0.11 8.21 -5.13
CA MET A 40 0.70 6.95 -5.59
C MET A 40 1.98 7.25 -6.36
N GLY A 41 3.12 6.80 -5.83
CA GLY A 41 4.44 7.07 -6.37
C GLY A 41 4.80 6.21 -7.58
N GLY A 42 4.26 4.99 -7.69
CA GLY A 42 4.61 4.04 -8.74
C GLY A 42 6.06 3.59 -8.62
N LEU A 43 6.37 2.87 -7.54
CA LEU A 43 7.70 2.40 -7.16
C LEU A 43 8.52 1.88 -8.34
N ALA A 44 7.97 0.98 -9.14
CA ALA A 44 8.61 0.52 -10.37
C ALA A 44 7.61 -0.11 -11.35
N ARG A 45 7.92 0.04 -12.64
CA ARG A 45 7.22 -0.64 -13.73
C ARG A 45 7.49 -2.13 -13.74
N GLU A 46 8.73 -2.51 -13.43
CA GLU A 46 9.19 -3.88 -13.29
C GLU A 46 9.88 -4.04 -11.94
N LEU A 47 9.40 -5.00 -11.17
CA LEU A 47 9.99 -5.43 -9.90
C LEU A 47 10.50 -6.86 -10.09
N GLY A 48 11.68 -7.12 -9.53
CA GLY A 48 12.28 -8.44 -9.50
C GLY A 48 12.64 -8.82 -8.07
N PRO A 49 12.84 -10.12 -7.79
CA PRO A 49 13.23 -10.58 -6.45
C PRO A 49 14.61 -10.07 -6.02
N GLU A 50 15.45 -9.64 -6.98
CA GLU A 50 16.80 -9.14 -6.72
C GLU A 50 16.76 -7.89 -5.83
N GLY A 51 17.39 -7.98 -4.65
CA GLY A 51 17.44 -6.89 -3.66
C GLY A 51 16.17 -6.70 -2.83
N MET A 52 14.98 -7.08 -3.35
CA MET A 52 13.71 -6.85 -2.66
C MET A 52 13.57 -7.63 -1.35
N VAL A 53 13.99 -8.89 -1.32
CA VAL A 53 13.95 -9.72 -0.10
C VAL A 53 14.75 -9.08 1.03
N ARG A 54 15.95 -8.60 0.72
CA ARG A 54 16.81 -7.93 1.72
C ARG A 54 16.17 -6.63 2.21
N GLN A 55 15.67 -5.79 1.31
CA GLN A 55 14.98 -4.55 1.71
C GLN A 55 13.79 -4.82 2.63
N TRP A 56 13.04 -5.89 2.38
CA TRP A 56 11.89 -6.25 3.21
C TRP A 56 12.30 -6.75 4.59
N LEU A 57 13.39 -7.54 4.67
CA LEU A 57 13.97 -7.97 5.94
C LEU A 57 14.52 -6.78 6.75
N ASP A 58 15.25 -5.87 6.09
CA ASP A 58 15.81 -4.67 6.71
C ASP A 58 14.67 -3.78 7.26
N ALA A 59 13.67 -3.48 6.45
CA ALA A 59 12.51 -2.68 6.86
C ALA A 59 11.71 -3.33 8.01
N SER A 60 11.55 -4.65 7.99
CA SER A 60 10.89 -5.38 9.08
C SER A 60 11.71 -5.36 10.37
N GLY A 61 13.03 -5.54 10.27
CA GLY A 61 13.95 -5.47 11.40
C GLY A 61 13.99 -4.08 12.06
N GLU A 62 13.94 -3.02 11.25
CA GLU A 62 13.97 -1.64 11.75
C GLU A 62 12.63 -1.16 12.33
N SER A 63 11.51 -1.49 11.66
CA SER A 63 10.19 -0.97 12.05
C SER A 63 9.41 -1.89 12.99
N GLY A 64 9.76 -3.17 13.06
CA GLY A 64 8.95 -4.19 13.73
C GLY A 64 7.64 -4.52 13.01
N MET A 65 7.39 -3.94 11.83
CA MET A 65 6.14 -4.16 11.10
C MET A 65 6.08 -5.58 10.51
N PRO A 66 4.91 -6.26 10.59
CA PRO A 66 4.72 -7.59 10.03
C PRO A 66 5.02 -7.58 8.54
N THR A 67 6.00 -8.37 8.13
CA THR A 67 6.46 -8.46 6.73
C THR A 67 6.79 -9.91 6.42
N ASP A 68 6.32 -10.41 5.28
CA ASP A 68 6.59 -11.77 4.83
C ASP A 68 7.25 -11.75 3.43
N PRO A 69 8.59 -11.78 3.36
CA PRO A 69 9.32 -11.68 2.09
C PRO A 69 9.16 -12.92 1.20
N ARG A 70 8.47 -13.98 1.64
CA ARG A 70 8.26 -15.18 0.83
C ARG A 70 7.40 -14.93 -0.42
N VAL A 71 6.65 -13.84 -0.46
CA VAL A 71 5.92 -13.40 -1.68
C VAL A 71 6.84 -13.33 -2.90
N TRP A 72 8.11 -12.96 -2.72
CA TRP A 72 9.10 -12.86 -3.80
C TRP A 72 9.50 -14.22 -4.41
N PHE A 73 9.19 -15.33 -3.73
CA PHE A 73 9.44 -16.69 -4.23
C PHE A 73 8.16 -17.40 -4.68
N GLU A 74 7.05 -17.20 -3.97
CA GLU A 74 5.79 -17.92 -4.21
C GLU A 74 4.91 -17.23 -5.28
N GLY A 75 4.93 -15.90 -5.32
CA GLY A 75 4.07 -15.11 -6.19
C GLY A 75 4.61 -13.70 -6.37
N PRO A 76 5.80 -13.54 -7.00
CA PRO A 76 6.51 -12.27 -7.01
C PRO A 76 5.67 -11.16 -7.62
N ILE A 77 5.65 -10.01 -6.95
CA ILE A 77 5.07 -8.78 -7.48
C ILE A 77 5.94 -8.33 -8.65
N ARG A 78 5.37 -8.27 -9.85
CA ARG A 78 6.09 -7.90 -11.08
C ARG A 78 6.05 -6.41 -11.36
N SER A 79 5.06 -5.70 -10.81
CA SER A 79 4.90 -4.26 -10.98
C SER A 79 4.08 -3.70 -9.83
N SER A 80 4.39 -2.50 -9.35
CA SER A 80 3.54 -1.81 -8.37
C SER A 80 2.43 -0.96 -9.03
N TYR A 81 2.53 -0.75 -10.34
CA TYR A 81 1.63 0.15 -11.07
C TYR A 81 0.17 -0.31 -11.04
N PRO A 82 -0.17 -1.60 -11.24
CA PRO A 82 -1.56 -2.06 -11.16
C PRO A 82 -2.21 -1.73 -9.81
N ALA A 83 -1.50 -2.00 -8.70
CA ALA A 83 -1.99 -1.67 -7.36
C ALA A 83 -2.14 -0.16 -7.16
N CYS A 84 -1.20 0.66 -7.64
CA CYS A 84 -1.31 2.11 -7.60
C CYS A 84 -2.54 2.63 -8.38
N MET A 85 -2.77 2.11 -9.58
CA MET A 85 -3.93 2.47 -10.40
C MET A 85 -5.24 2.04 -9.72
N ALA A 86 -5.26 0.86 -9.10
CA ALA A 86 -6.43 0.37 -8.37
C ALA A 86 -6.78 1.27 -7.17
N VAL A 87 -5.79 1.80 -6.44
CA VAL A 87 -6.03 2.82 -5.39
C VAL A 87 -6.62 4.10 -5.98
N LYS A 88 -6.19 4.50 -7.18
CA LYS A 88 -6.74 5.67 -7.87
C LYS A 88 -8.15 5.45 -8.39
N ALA A 89 -8.48 4.25 -8.87
CA ALA A 89 -9.86 3.88 -9.19
C ALA A 89 -10.76 3.91 -7.94
N ALA A 90 -10.30 3.33 -6.82
CA ALA A 90 -11.04 3.39 -5.55
C ALA A 90 -11.26 4.82 -5.04
N GLN A 91 -10.40 5.77 -5.43
CA GLN A 91 -10.54 7.18 -5.07
C GLN A 91 -11.78 7.83 -5.69
N GLU A 92 -12.31 7.29 -6.79
CA GLU A 92 -13.57 7.75 -7.38
C GLU A 92 -14.78 7.45 -6.48
N GLN A 93 -14.67 6.45 -5.60
CA GLN A 93 -15.67 6.15 -4.57
C GLN A 93 -15.45 6.92 -3.26
N GLY A 94 -14.44 7.81 -3.24
CA GLY A 94 -14.18 8.73 -2.15
C GLY A 94 -12.80 8.55 -1.48
N PRO A 95 -12.33 9.58 -0.74
CA PRO A 95 -11.01 9.56 -0.13
C PRO A 95 -10.86 8.47 0.95
N ALA A 96 -11.92 8.20 1.72
CA ALA A 96 -11.92 7.15 2.74
C ALA A 96 -11.82 5.74 2.12
N ALA A 97 -12.52 5.51 1.00
CA ALA A 97 -12.45 4.29 0.21
C ALA A 97 -11.02 4.03 -0.30
N ALA A 98 -10.39 5.04 -0.91
CA ALA A 98 -9.00 4.93 -1.35
C ALA A 98 -8.02 4.65 -0.20
N ALA A 99 -8.18 5.33 0.95
CA ALA A 99 -7.30 5.13 2.10
C ALA A 99 -7.46 3.72 2.71
N GLY A 100 -8.70 3.24 2.84
CA GLY A 100 -9.00 1.87 3.29
C GLY A 100 -8.43 0.83 2.34
N TYR A 101 -8.59 1.02 1.03
CA TYR A 101 -8.09 0.09 0.04
C TYR A 101 -6.56 0.10 -0.08
N LEU A 102 -5.92 1.27 0.00
CA LEU A 102 -4.46 1.36 0.10
C LEU A 102 -3.91 0.55 1.29
N ARG A 103 -4.58 0.62 2.44
CA ARG A 103 -4.22 -0.19 3.61
C ARG A 103 -4.37 -1.69 3.31
N ALA A 104 -5.51 -2.10 2.75
CA ALA A 104 -5.76 -3.50 2.40
C ALA A 104 -4.71 -4.05 1.42
N LEU A 105 -4.33 -3.28 0.40
CA LEU A 105 -3.32 -3.69 -0.56
C LEU A 105 -1.93 -3.81 0.07
N ARG A 106 -1.52 -2.86 0.93
CA ARG A 106 -0.24 -2.95 1.65
C ARG A 106 -0.17 -4.19 2.53
N GLU A 107 -1.21 -4.43 3.32
CA GLU A 107 -1.27 -5.62 4.19
C GLU A 107 -1.27 -6.91 3.37
N GLY A 108 -2.09 -6.95 2.31
CA GLY A 108 -2.15 -8.05 1.36
C GLY A 108 -0.80 -8.40 0.76
N ILE A 109 -0.11 -7.41 0.19
CA ILE A 109 1.19 -7.60 -0.47
C ILE A 109 2.28 -7.94 0.55
N VAL A 110 2.41 -7.12 1.59
CA VAL A 110 3.61 -7.11 2.45
C VAL A 110 3.54 -8.15 3.56
N ALA A 111 2.37 -8.38 4.15
CA ALA A 111 2.21 -9.27 5.30
C ALA A 111 1.53 -10.61 4.93
N LEU A 112 0.61 -10.61 3.97
CA LEU A 112 -0.23 -11.77 3.65
C LEU A 112 0.20 -12.54 2.38
N ARG A 113 1.28 -12.10 1.72
CA ARG A 113 1.85 -12.70 0.51
C ARG A 113 0.88 -12.79 -0.68
N LEU A 114 -0.05 -11.83 -0.79
CA LEU A 114 -0.98 -11.78 -1.90
C LEU A 114 -0.34 -11.15 -3.13
N LYS A 115 -0.49 -11.81 -4.28
CA LYS A 115 -0.04 -11.34 -5.59
C LYS A 115 -1.00 -10.27 -6.14
N LEU A 116 -1.02 -9.10 -5.51
CA LEU A 116 -1.93 -8.00 -5.86
C LEU A 116 -1.35 -7.11 -6.97
N ASP A 117 -0.94 -7.74 -8.07
CA ASP A 117 -0.43 -7.07 -9.28
C ASP A 117 -1.16 -7.50 -10.56
N THR A 118 -2.31 -8.18 -10.43
CA THR A 118 -3.20 -8.53 -11.54
C THR A 118 -4.59 -7.95 -11.31
N THR A 119 -5.31 -7.69 -12.40
CA THR A 119 -6.67 -7.12 -12.35
C THR A 119 -7.61 -7.96 -11.51
N GLU A 120 -7.60 -9.28 -11.69
CA GLU A 120 -8.50 -10.20 -11.00
C GLU A 120 -8.26 -10.17 -9.50
N ALA A 121 -6.99 -10.25 -9.05
CA ALA A 121 -6.65 -10.22 -7.65
C ALA A 121 -6.99 -8.87 -6.99
N LEU A 122 -6.80 -7.77 -7.72
CA LEU A 122 -7.15 -6.42 -7.26
C LEU A 122 -8.67 -6.25 -7.15
N VAL A 123 -9.45 -6.73 -8.11
CA VAL A 123 -10.93 -6.67 -8.04
C VAL A 123 -11.44 -7.47 -6.83
N GLU A 124 -10.89 -8.66 -6.57
CA GLU A 124 -11.28 -9.45 -5.40
C GLU A 124 -10.88 -8.75 -4.08
N ALA A 125 -9.70 -8.12 -4.02
CA ALA A 125 -9.30 -7.31 -2.87
C ALA A 125 -10.23 -6.10 -2.67
N ALA A 126 -10.67 -5.45 -3.76
CA ALA A 126 -11.61 -4.34 -3.71
C ALA A 126 -12.97 -4.76 -3.14
N ARG A 127 -13.49 -5.92 -3.56
CA ARG A 127 -14.71 -6.52 -2.97
C ARG A 127 -14.54 -6.75 -1.46
N GLY A 128 -13.40 -7.31 -1.05
CA GLY A 128 -13.05 -7.52 0.35
C GLY A 128 -12.94 -6.22 1.16
N ALA A 129 -12.60 -5.11 0.50
CA ALA A 129 -12.55 -3.77 1.09
C ALA A 129 -13.89 -3.01 1.00
N HIS A 130 -14.99 -3.68 0.63
CA HIS A 130 -16.33 -3.10 0.48
C HIS A 130 -16.43 -1.98 -0.56
N LEU A 131 -15.60 -2.02 -1.60
CA LEU A 131 -15.72 -1.16 -2.76
C LEU A 131 -16.67 -1.77 -3.80
N ASP A 132 -17.28 -0.89 -4.60
CA ASP A 132 -18.00 -1.29 -5.80
C ASP A 132 -17.02 -1.60 -6.94
N PRO A 133 -16.97 -2.83 -7.48
CA PRO A 133 -16.04 -3.18 -8.54
C PRO A 133 -16.61 -3.01 -9.96
N GLU A 134 -17.88 -2.60 -10.10
CA GLU A 134 -18.54 -2.31 -11.40
C GLU A 134 -18.54 -0.81 -11.74
#